data_AF-A0A9X5XDZ7-F1
#
_entry.id   AF-A0A9X5XDZ7-F1
#
_cell.length_a   1.000
_cell.length_b   1.000
_cell.length_c   1.000
_cell.angle_alpha   90.00
_cell.angle_beta   90.00
_cell.angle_gamma   90.00
#
_symmetry.space_group_name_H-M   'P 1'
#
loop_
_entity.id
_entity.type
_entity.pdbx_description
1 polymer ?
#
loop_
_entity_poly.entity_id
_entity_poly.type
_entity_poly.pdbx_seq_one_letter_code
_entity_poly.pdbx_strand_id
1 'polypeptide(L)'
;FDPLADIGPRVTIHRGARVLLHPDSSHFGVQAPAHPRLVRLLAQRGELAVAVGLDPLATGTPPAEVDLYVERGLPANRLLLGRAQTAASTHAVRSAEHTVSRSALRN
;
A
#
# COMPACT_ATOMS: atom_id res chain seq x y z
N PHE A 1 0.16 -12.86 -21.26
CA PHE A 1 0.13 -12.28 -19.91
C PHE A 1 -0.96 -11.24 -19.91
N ASP A 2 -2.00 -11.43 -19.11
CA ASP A 2 -2.97 -10.36 -18.87
C ASP A 2 -2.22 -9.21 -18.18
N PRO A 3 -2.38 -7.94 -18.61
CA PRO A 3 -1.78 -6.83 -17.89
C PRO A 3 -2.34 -6.80 -16.46
N LEU A 4 -1.44 -6.62 -15.49
CA LEU A 4 -1.86 -6.42 -14.10
C LEU A 4 -2.89 -5.31 -14.01
N ALA A 5 -3.98 -5.53 -13.27
CA ALA A 5 -4.99 -4.52 -13.04
C ALA A 5 -4.33 -3.27 -12.44
N ASP A 6 -4.54 -2.12 -13.07
CA ASP A 6 -4.07 -0.85 -12.53
C ASP A 6 -4.92 -0.47 -11.33
N ILE A 7 -4.31 -0.44 -10.14
CA ILE A 7 -4.96 -0.06 -8.88
C ILE A 7 -4.67 1.39 -8.48
N GLY A 8 -4.00 2.15 -9.36
CA GLY A 8 -3.80 3.59 -9.25
C GLY A 8 -2.75 4.00 -8.19
N PRO A 9 -2.78 5.27 -7.76
CA PRO A 9 -1.77 5.85 -6.87
C PRO A 9 -1.98 5.41 -5.42
N ARG A 10 -1.55 4.20 -5.10
CA ARG A 10 -1.73 3.58 -3.77
C ARG A 10 -0.46 3.55 -2.93
N VAL A 11 0.65 4.01 -3.50
CA VAL A 11 1.97 3.88 -2.88
C VAL A 11 2.53 5.27 -2.57
N THR A 12 3.01 5.47 -1.35
CA THR A 12 3.79 6.67 -1.00
C THR A 12 5.14 6.28 -0.44
N ILE A 13 6.17 7.01 -0.84
CA ILE A 13 7.52 6.85 -0.33
C ILE A 13 7.71 7.85 0.82
N HIS A 14 7.92 7.35 2.03
CA HIS A 14 8.19 8.16 3.21
C HIS A 14 9.69 8.24 3.50
N ARG A 15 10.10 9.29 4.23
CA ARG A 15 11.49 9.48 4.67
C ARG A 15 11.98 8.26 5.46
N GLY A 16 13.22 7.83 5.24
CA GLY A 16 13.84 6.72 5.96
C GLY A 16 13.54 5.32 5.39
N ALA A 17 13.41 5.20 4.06
CA ALA A 17 13.21 3.94 3.35
C ALA A 17 11.92 3.19 3.72
N ARG A 18 10.84 3.93 3.99
CA ARG A 18 9.52 3.35 4.27
C ARG A 18 8.60 3.52 3.07
N VAL A 19 7.84 2.48 2.77
CA VAL A 19 6.80 2.51 1.73
C VAL A 19 5.47 2.32 2.42
N LEU A 20 4.51 3.21 2.15
CA LEU A 20 3.14 3.06 2.62
C LEU A 20 2.24 2.65 1.46
N LEU A 21 1.47 1.58 1.67
CA LEU A 21 0.37 1.18 0.79
C LEU A 21 -0.94 1.71 1.38
N HIS A 22 -1.80 2.30 0.55
CA HIS A 22 -3.08 2.89 0.96
C HIS A 22 -4.25 2.11 0.41
N PRO A 23 -4.83 1.16 1.17
CA PRO A 23 -6.06 0.49 0.77
C PRO A 23 -7.20 1.48 0.60
N ASP A 24 -8.05 1.25 -0.39
CA ASP A 24 -9.32 1.94 -0.55
C ASP A 24 -10.10 1.93 0.77
N SER A 25 -10.77 3.04 1.10
CA SER A 25 -11.56 3.23 2.32
C SER A 25 -10.79 3.22 3.65
N SER A 26 -9.46 3.08 3.64
CA SER A 26 -8.64 3.20 4.85
C SER A 26 -8.06 4.62 5.00
N HIS A 27 -8.24 5.21 6.19
CA HIS A 27 -7.52 6.44 6.57
C HIS A 27 -6.06 6.17 6.97
N PHE A 28 -5.68 4.90 7.12
CA PHE A 28 -4.35 4.48 7.54
C PHE A 28 -3.62 3.77 6.39
N GLY A 29 -2.36 4.17 6.18
CA GLY A 29 -1.44 3.47 5.29
C GLY A 29 -0.80 2.28 5.99
N VAL A 30 -0.69 1.15 5.29
CA VAL A 30 0.06 -0.02 5.74
C VAL A 30 1.53 0.22 5.46
N GLN A 31 2.36 0.24 6.51
CA GLN A 31 3.80 0.37 6.37
C GLN A 31 4.41 -0.97 5.97
N ALA A 32 4.99 -1.02 4.77
CA ALA A 32 5.84 -2.12 4.36
C ALA A 32 7.31 -1.79 4.70
N PRO A 33 8.04 -2.68 5.39
CA PRO A 33 9.49 -2.58 5.45
C PRO A 33 10.04 -2.69 4.02
N ALA A 34 10.75 -1.66 3.57
CA ALA A 34 11.30 -1.62 2.22
C ALA A 34 12.83 -1.50 2.29
N HIS A 35 13.53 -2.40 1.60
CA HIS A 35 14.96 -2.26 1.45
C HIS A 35 15.29 -0.96 0.69
N PRO A 36 16.36 -0.21 1.03
CA PRO A 36 16.68 1.06 0.37
C PRO A 36 16.80 0.97 -1.17
N ARG A 37 17.22 -0.18 -1.69
CA ARG A 37 17.24 -0.45 -3.15
C ARG A 37 15.84 -0.44 -3.76
N LEU A 38 14.86 -1.06 -3.09
CA LEU A 38 13.47 -1.04 -3.54
C LEU A 38 12.97 0.40 -3.58
N VAL A 39 13.22 1.18 -2.53
CA VAL A 39 12.81 2.59 -2.47
C VAL A 39 13.41 3.42 -3.60
N ARG A 40 14.69 3.21 -3.94
CA ARG A 40 15.32 3.87 -5.10
C ARG A 40 14.70 3.46 -6.43
N LEU A 41 14.38 2.18 -6.61
CA LEU A 41 13.71 1.69 -7.81
C LEU A 41 12.31 2.30 -7.95
N LEU A 42 11.55 2.36 -6.86
CA LEU A 42 10.23 3.00 -6.84
C LEU A 42 10.30 4.49 -7.17
N ALA A 43 11.29 5.21 -6.63
CA ALA A 43 11.50 6.62 -6.94
C ALA A 43 11.86 6.87 -8.41
N GLN A 44 12.47 5.91 -9.10
CA GLN A 44 12.86 6.03 -10.52
C GLN A 44 11.76 5.56 -11.47
N ARG A 45 11.04 4.49 -11.12
CA ARG A 45 10.06 3.84 -12.00
C ARG A 45 8.63 4.31 -11.75
N GLY A 46 8.32 4.76 -10.55
CA GLY A 46 7.00 5.27 -10.17
C GLY A 46 5.90 4.20 -10.07
N GLU A 47 6.24 2.91 -10.16
CA GLU A 47 5.28 1.81 -10.14
C GLU A 47 5.84 0.54 -9.49
N LEU A 48 4.94 -0.31 -8.96
CA LEU A 48 5.25 -1.65 -8.45
C LEU A 48 4.08 -2.61 -8.56
N ALA A 49 4.40 -3.91 -8.60
CA ALA A 49 3.40 -4.96 -8.46
C ALA A 49 3.11 -5.22 -6.98
N VAL A 50 1.83 -5.17 -6.60
CA VAL A 50 1.33 -5.50 -5.26
C VAL A 50 0.60 -6.83 -5.34
N ALA A 51 0.91 -7.73 -4.40
CA ALA A 51 0.15 -8.95 -4.17
C ALA A 51 -0.59 -8.85 -2.83
N VAL A 52 -1.90 -9.11 -2.84
CA VAL A 52 -2.74 -9.17 -1.64
C VAL A 52 -3.21 -10.61 -1.46
N GLY A 53 -2.79 -11.19 -0.35
CA GLY A 53 -3.22 -12.52 0.07
C GLY A 53 -4.55 -12.52 0.78
N LEU A 54 -5.43 -13.47 0.44
CA LEU A 54 -6.69 -13.69 1.15
C LEU A 54 -6.50 -14.48 2.45
N ASP A 55 -5.36 -15.16 2.59
CA ASP A 55 -4.94 -15.87 3.80
C ASP A 55 -3.80 -15.10 4.46
N PRO A 56 -3.96 -14.60 5.70
CA PRO A 56 -2.94 -13.80 6.35
C PRO A 56 -1.71 -14.65 6.67
N LEU A 57 -0.53 -14.13 6.32
CA LEU A 57 0.75 -14.66 6.79
C LEU A 57 1.06 -14.12 8.18
N ALA A 58 1.73 -14.93 8.99
CA ALA A 58 2.21 -14.50 10.29
C ALA A 58 3.31 -13.43 10.12
N THR A 59 3.38 -12.50 11.07
CA THR A 59 4.49 -11.54 11.12
C THR A 59 5.80 -12.31 11.28
N GLY A 60 6.76 -12.07 10.39
CA GLY A 60 8.06 -12.75 10.43
C GLY A 60 8.10 -14.11 9.73
N THR A 61 7.05 -14.48 8.96
CA THR A 61 7.11 -15.65 8.06
C THR A 61 8.39 -15.64 7.23
N PRO A 62 9.18 -16.73 7.23
CA PRO A 62 10.44 -16.80 6.49
C PRO A 62 10.24 -16.58 4.98
N PRO A 63 11.22 -16.01 4.26
CA PRO A 63 11.11 -15.79 2.81
C PRO A 63 10.73 -17.04 2.02
N ALA A 64 11.28 -18.20 2.36
CA ALA A 64 10.95 -19.46 1.68
C ALA A 64 9.47 -19.88 1.84
N GLU A 65 8.86 -19.58 2.99
CA GLU A 65 7.43 -19.82 3.20
C GLU A 65 6.56 -18.80 2.45
N VAL A 66 7.04 -17.56 2.31
CA VAL A 66 6.40 -16.56 1.45
C VAL A 66 6.43 -17.01 -0.01
N ASP A 67 7.54 -17.57 -0.48
CA ASP A 67 7.66 -18.08 -1.85
C ASP A 67 6.66 -19.22 -2.10
N LEU A 68 6.61 -20.21 -1.19
CA LEU A 68 5.62 -21.30 -1.25
C LEU A 68 4.18 -20.80 -1.21
N TYR A 69 3.92 -19.75 -0.42
CA TYR A 69 2.62 -19.10 -0.35
C TYR A 69 2.24 -18.47 -1.69
N VAL A 70 3.18 -17.80 -2.36
CA VAL A 70 2.96 -17.21 -3.69
C VAL A 70 2.72 -18.28 -4.74
N GLU A 71 3.56 -19.31 -4.78
CA GLU A 71 3.47 -20.43 -5.72
C GLU A 71 2.13 -21.17 -5.63
N ARG A 72 1.60 -21.34 -4.42
CA ARG A 72 0.32 -22.03 -4.19
C ARG A 72 -0.88 -21.10 -4.33
N GLY A 73 -0.75 -19.86 -3.86
CA GLY A 73 -1.86 -18.91 -3.79
C GLY A 73 -2.28 -18.35 -5.14
N LEU A 74 -1.34 -18.17 -6.08
CA LEU A 74 -1.63 -17.68 -7.43
C LEU A 74 -2.54 -18.65 -8.21
N PRO A 75 -2.19 -19.94 -8.41
CA PRO A 75 -3.04 -20.87 -9.14
C PRO A 75 -4.36 -21.15 -8.41
N ALA A 76 -4.41 -20.98 -7.09
CA ALA A 76 -5.61 -21.17 -6.29
C ALA A 76 -6.54 -19.94 -6.22
N ASN A 77 -6.24 -18.84 -6.93
CA ASN A 77 -6.97 -17.56 -6.84
C ASN A 77 -7.10 -17.02 -5.40
N ARG A 78 -6.09 -17.30 -4.56
CA ARG A 78 -5.97 -16.78 -3.17
C ARG A 78 -5.07 -15.55 -3.09
N LEU A 79 -4.48 -15.15 -4.22
CA LEU A 79 -3.65 -13.95 -4.35
C LEU A 79 -4.22 -13.03 -5.43
N LEU A 80 -4.50 -11.80 -5.05
CA LEU A 80 -4.88 -10.73 -5.96
C LEU A 80 -3.63 -9.94 -6.33
N LEU A 81 -3.40 -9.75 -7.63
CA LEU A 81 -2.27 -8.99 -8.16
C LEU A 81 -2.75 -7.68 -8.78
N GLY A 82 -2.04 -6.59 -8.51
CA GLY A 82 -2.30 -5.29 -9.12
C GLY A 82 -1.03 -4.48 -9.32
N ARG A 83 -1.05 -3.58 -10.29
CA ARG A 83 0.00 -2.59 -10.49
C ARG A 83 -0.37 -1.32 -9.75
N ALA A 84 0.42 -0.94 -8.76
CA ALA A 84 0.26 0.30 -8.01
C ALA A 84 1.27 1.34 -8.51
N GLN A 85 0.81 2.59 -8.55
CA GLN A 85 1.64 3.74 -8.86
C GLN A 85 2.05 4.47 -7.58
N THR A 86 3.23 5.08 -7.59
CA THR A 86 3.60 6.03 -6.56
C THR A 86 2.76 7.29 -6.73
N ALA A 87 2.01 7.66 -5.71
CA ALA A 87 1.44 9.00 -5.65
C ALA A 87 2.60 10.01 -5.64
N ALA A 88 2.48 11.09 -6.43
CA ALA A 88 3.31 12.25 -6.21
C ALA A 88 3.19 12.60 -4.72
N SER A 89 4.31 12.73 -4.02
CA SER A 89 4.31 13.11 -2.61
C SER A 89 3.85 14.55 -2.50
N THR A 90 2.53 14.77 -2.61
CA THR A 90 1.89 16.02 -2.27
C THR A 90 1.88 16.06 -0.76
N HIS A 91 2.68 16.95 -0.21
CA HIS A 91 2.60 17.38 1.17
C HIS A 91 1.19 17.97 1.42
N ALA A 92 0.19 17.11 1.58
CA ALA A 92 -1.19 17.48 1.82
C ALA A 92 -1.87 16.37 2.62
N VAL A 93 -1.37 16.16 3.83
CA VAL A 93 -2.25 15.87 4.96
C VAL A 93 -3.08 17.12 5.16
N ARG A 94 -4.16 17.26 4.38
CA ARG A 94 -5.19 18.27 4.58
C ARG A 94 -6.49 17.50 4.76
N SER A 95 -7.22 17.87 5.81
CA SER A 95 -8.52 17.35 6.24
C SER A 95 -8.50 16.28 7.33
N ALA A 96 -8.12 16.72 8.53
CA ALA A 96 -8.92 16.43 9.72
C ALA A 96 -9.14 17.74 10.50
N GLU A 97 -9.57 18.80 9.81
CA GLU A 97 -10.34 19.87 10.48
C GLU A 97 -11.76 19.35 10.70
N HIS A 98 -11.89 18.47 11.68
CA HIS A 98 -13.14 18.31 12.41
C HIS A 98 -13.26 19.52 13.36
N THR A 99 -13.47 20.70 12.77
CA THR A 99 -14.14 21.79 13.47
C THR A 99 -15.55 21.28 13.68
N VAL A 100 -15.76 20.69 14.86
CA VAL A 100 -17.08 20.38 15.39
C VAL A 100 -17.88 21.66 15.29
N SER A 101 -18.77 21.68 14.30
CA SER A 101 -19.88 22.59 14.20
C SER A 101 -20.75 22.35 15.43
N ARG A 102 -20.40 23.01 16.54
CA ARG A 102 -21.31 23.31 17.64
C ARG A 102 -21.75 24.76 17.48
N SER A 103 -22.51 25.00 16.42
CA SER A 103 -23.48 26.08 16.38
C SER A 103 -24.74 25.63 17.13
N ALA A 104 -24.81 25.95 18.42
CA ALA A 104 -26.03 26.06 19.23
C ALA A 104 -25.60 26.51 20.63
N LEU A 105 -25.95 27.66 21.20
CA LEU A 105 -26.95 28.67 20.87
C LEU A 105 -26.44 30.04 21.36
N ARG A 106 -26.83 31.08 20.63
CA ARG A 106 -26.98 32.43 21.17
C ARG A 106 -28.06 32.40 22.26
N ASN A 107 -27.72 32.83 23.47
CA ASN A 107 -28.33 33.94 24.21
C ASN A 107 -27.78 33.98 25.64
#